data_AF-A0A6P7PDI4-F1
#
_entry.id   AF-A0A6P7PDI4-F1
#
_cell.length_a   1.000
_cell.length_b   1.000
_cell.length_c   1.000
_cell.angle_alpha   90.00
_cell.angle_beta   90.00
_cell.angle_gamma   90.00
#
_symmetry.space_group_name_H-M   'P 1'
#
loop_
_entity.id
_entity.type
_entity.pdbx_description
1 polymer ?
#
loop_
_entity_poly.entity_id
_entity_poly.type
_entity_poly.pdbx_seq_one_letter_code
_entity_poly.pdbx_strand_id
1 'polypeptide(L)'
;MAQDCSGLRTCAECLDRAECGWCGDPSDTGRGVCMEGSYRGPLRPVKPRAGPRDQDRLRDKDMVLDQSLCTADKGYNWAFIQCPACQCNGHSRCVNGSVCERCGNLTAGMHCQSCVPGYYGDPTNGGKCNVCKCNSHANVCHIHTGKCFCSTKGIKGDQCQLCDSENRYLGNPLRGTCYYNLLIDYQFTFSLLQEDDRYYTAINFMATPEQANKNLDMSINASNNFNLNITWSISSTAGTISGEEMSIIARTNIKEHRDSFSCEKFNFRLHHNITFYVYVSNFSWPIKIQIAFSQHNSIMDLVQFFVTFFSCFLSLLLVAAVVWKIKQTCWASRRREQLMRERQQMASRPFASVAVALDVGCDQEELLQSVPKPIAMEPCWGGRAGVLTLLLFLPRVPSGIPPPGQSGVAIASALVDTSQQRVMDVRDRGLGLKHRKPTVHHQGTCV
;
A
#
# COMPACT_ATOMS: atom_id res chain seq x y z
N MET A 1 -22.41 -9.32 -54.84
CA MET A 1 -23.76 -9.91 -54.99
C MET A 1 -24.71 -8.75 -55.21
N ALA A 2 -25.32 -8.62 -56.39
CA ALA A 2 -26.33 -7.59 -56.62
C ALA A 2 -27.55 -7.93 -55.75
N GLN A 3 -27.88 -7.07 -54.79
CA GLN A 3 -29.12 -7.19 -54.04
C GLN A 3 -30.28 -6.80 -54.95
N ASP A 4 -31.42 -7.45 -54.79
CA ASP A 4 -32.69 -7.08 -55.42
C ASP A 4 -33.11 -5.66 -54.95
N CYS A 5 -33.81 -4.87 -55.78
CA CYS A 5 -34.26 -3.53 -55.39
C CYS A 5 -35.17 -3.59 -54.16
N SER A 6 -35.96 -4.66 -54.04
CA SER A 6 -36.90 -4.92 -52.96
C SER A 6 -36.29 -4.94 -51.54
N GLY A 7 -34.97 -5.15 -51.43
CA GLY A 7 -34.26 -5.17 -50.15
C GLY A 7 -33.95 -3.78 -49.57
N LEU A 8 -34.12 -2.71 -50.36
CA LEU A 8 -33.75 -1.35 -49.98
C LEU A 8 -34.92 -0.65 -49.31
N ARG A 9 -34.69 -0.12 -48.11
CA ARG A 9 -35.76 0.39 -47.25
C ARG A 9 -35.92 1.89 -47.32
N THR A 10 -34.92 2.63 -47.81
CA THR A 10 -35.04 4.08 -47.97
C THR A 10 -35.01 4.48 -49.44
N CYS A 11 -35.66 5.60 -49.78
CA CYS A 11 -35.63 6.10 -51.15
C CYS A 11 -34.19 6.45 -51.59
N ALA A 12 -33.38 7.01 -50.69
CA ALA A 12 -31.99 7.37 -50.99
C ALA A 12 -31.16 6.14 -51.40
N GLU A 13 -31.25 5.05 -50.62
CA GLU A 13 -30.59 3.79 -50.97
C GLU A 13 -31.15 3.19 -52.28
N CYS A 14 -32.46 3.32 -52.50
CA CYS A 14 -33.12 2.83 -53.70
C CYS A 14 -32.59 3.50 -54.96
N LEU A 15 -32.55 4.84 -54.98
CA LEU A 15 -32.15 5.61 -56.16
C LEU A 15 -30.64 5.67 -56.39
N ASP A 16 -29.83 5.19 -55.44
CA ASP A 16 -28.39 4.97 -55.64
C ASP A 16 -28.13 3.86 -56.67
N ARG A 17 -29.14 3.03 -56.96
CA ARG A 17 -29.07 1.97 -57.99
C ARG A 17 -29.83 2.39 -59.24
N ALA A 18 -29.13 2.37 -60.36
CA ALA A 18 -29.66 2.79 -61.66
C ALA A 18 -30.84 1.93 -62.16
N GLU A 19 -30.94 0.67 -61.74
CA GLU A 19 -32.03 -0.25 -62.11
C GLU A 19 -33.24 -0.21 -61.16
N CYS A 20 -33.23 0.66 -60.15
CA CYS A 20 -34.27 0.73 -59.12
C CYS A 20 -35.02 2.07 -59.15
N GLY A 21 -36.28 2.05 -58.70
CA GLY A 21 -37.07 3.25 -58.44
C GLY A 21 -37.97 3.08 -57.22
N TRP A 22 -38.37 4.21 -56.65
CA TRP A 22 -39.14 4.28 -55.42
C TRP A 22 -40.60 4.60 -55.71
N CYS A 23 -41.49 3.69 -55.32
CA CYS A 23 -42.93 3.92 -55.34
C CYS A 23 -43.41 4.40 -53.97
N GLY A 24 -43.63 5.71 -53.82
CA GLY A 24 -44.17 6.31 -52.60
C GLY A 24 -45.67 6.04 -52.44
N ASP A 25 -46.10 5.75 -51.22
CA ASP A 25 -47.50 5.54 -50.88
C ASP A 25 -48.27 6.89 -50.74
N PRO A 26 -49.62 6.88 -50.77
CA PRO A 26 -50.40 8.11 -50.70
C PRO A 26 -50.46 8.73 -49.28
N SER A 27 -49.69 8.24 -48.31
CA SER A 27 -49.83 8.66 -46.91
C SER A 27 -49.16 9.98 -46.58
N ASP A 28 -48.31 10.51 -47.47
CA ASP A 28 -47.54 11.75 -47.24
C ASP A 28 -46.65 11.69 -45.98
N THR A 29 -46.11 10.50 -45.73
CA THR A 29 -45.18 10.21 -44.62
C THR A 29 -43.79 9.80 -45.10
N GLY A 30 -43.58 9.77 -46.42
CA GLY A 30 -42.36 9.30 -47.05
C GLY A 30 -42.20 7.78 -47.10
N ARG A 31 -43.25 7.02 -46.79
CA ARG A 31 -43.27 5.57 -46.93
C ARG A 31 -43.39 5.16 -48.39
N GLY A 32 -42.81 4.03 -48.76
CA GLY A 32 -42.87 3.51 -50.11
C GLY A 32 -42.21 2.14 -50.28
N VAL A 33 -42.05 1.72 -51.53
CA VAL A 33 -41.43 0.44 -51.88
C VAL A 33 -40.39 0.68 -52.96
N CYS A 34 -39.18 0.17 -52.75
CA CYS A 34 -38.16 0.12 -53.78
C CYS A 34 -38.39 -1.10 -54.68
N MET A 35 -38.36 -0.90 -55.99
CA MET A 35 -38.55 -1.97 -56.98
C MET A 35 -37.81 -1.65 -58.27
N GLU A 36 -37.60 -2.68 -59.09
CA GLU A 36 -36.95 -2.55 -60.39
C GLU A 36 -37.75 -1.59 -61.27
N GLY A 37 -37.05 -0.71 -61.97
CA GLY A 37 -37.71 0.41 -62.62
C GLY A 37 -36.84 1.21 -63.55
N SER A 38 -37.48 2.09 -64.31
CA SER A 38 -36.81 3.10 -65.12
C SER A 38 -37.49 4.46 -64.95
N TYR A 39 -36.96 5.48 -65.63
CA TYR A 39 -37.60 6.79 -65.71
C TYR A 39 -39.04 6.72 -66.28
N ARG A 40 -39.41 5.65 -66.98
CA ARG A 40 -40.77 5.44 -67.52
C ARG A 40 -41.75 4.87 -66.48
N GLY A 41 -41.26 4.28 -65.41
CA GLY A 41 -42.09 3.60 -64.41
C GLY A 41 -41.51 2.28 -63.91
N PRO A 42 -42.25 1.59 -63.03
CA PRO A 42 -41.87 0.29 -62.48
C PRO A 42 -41.84 -0.81 -63.54
N LEU A 43 -40.88 -1.71 -63.42
CA LEU A 43 -40.65 -2.83 -64.32
C LEU A 43 -40.96 -4.14 -63.59
N ARG A 44 -41.46 -5.14 -64.33
CA ARG A 44 -41.56 -6.53 -63.83
C ARG A 44 -40.88 -7.51 -64.77
N PRO A 45 -40.37 -8.64 -64.26
CA PRO A 45 -39.88 -9.72 -65.10
C PRO A 45 -41.03 -10.38 -65.90
N VAL A 46 -40.77 -10.68 -67.17
CA VAL A 46 -41.71 -11.33 -68.11
C VAL A 46 -41.98 -12.79 -67.74
N LYS A 47 -41.02 -13.46 -67.08
CA LYS A 47 -41.16 -14.82 -66.56
C LYS A 47 -40.79 -14.88 -65.07
N PRO A 48 -41.66 -15.41 -64.18
CA PRO A 48 -41.26 -15.69 -62.81
C PRO A 48 -40.21 -16.82 -62.82
N ARG A 49 -39.08 -16.58 -62.13
CA ARG A 49 -37.84 -17.40 -62.08
C ARG A 49 -38.01 -18.90 -62.39
N ALA A 50 -37.32 -19.40 -63.43
CA ALA A 50 -37.09 -20.83 -63.66
C ALA A 50 -35.65 -21.19 -63.26
N GLY A 51 -35.50 -21.93 -62.15
CA GLY A 51 -34.33 -22.76 -61.80
C GLY A 51 -32.93 -22.10 -61.67
N PRO A 52 -31.96 -22.78 -61.03
CA PRO A 52 -30.68 -22.19 -60.63
C PRO A 52 -29.55 -22.34 -61.68
N ARG A 53 -29.85 -22.44 -62.98
CA ARG A 53 -28.84 -22.80 -64.00
C ARG A 53 -28.40 -21.72 -65.00
N ASP A 54 -28.94 -20.51 -64.97
CA ASP A 54 -28.52 -19.43 -65.88
C ASP A 54 -28.33 -18.09 -65.15
N GLN A 55 -27.39 -18.05 -64.21
CA GLN A 55 -27.19 -16.87 -63.34
C GLN A 55 -26.28 -15.79 -63.94
N ASP A 56 -25.77 -15.97 -65.17
CA ASP A 56 -24.67 -15.13 -65.67
C ASP A 56 -25.01 -14.19 -66.85
N ARG A 57 -26.26 -14.18 -67.36
CA ARG A 57 -26.66 -13.29 -68.49
C ARG A 57 -28.11 -12.80 -68.49
N LEU A 58 -28.69 -12.44 -67.34
CA LEU A 58 -29.93 -11.65 -67.31
C LEU A 58 -29.62 -10.18 -67.67
N ARG A 59 -29.41 -9.92 -68.97
CA ARG A 59 -29.37 -8.57 -69.53
C ARG A 59 -30.78 -8.14 -69.84
N ASP A 60 -31.30 -7.11 -69.16
CA ASP A 60 -32.17 -5.98 -69.60
C ASP A 60 -33.37 -6.21 -70.57
N LYS A 61 -33.53 -7.38 -71.18
CA LYS A 61 -34.50 -7.70 -72.25
C LYS A 61 -35.73 -8.49 -71.77
N ASP A 62 -35.74 -8.91 -70.50
CA ASP A 62 -36.85 -9.67 -69.90
C ASP A 62 -37.66 -8.86 -68.90
N MET A 63 -37.52 -7.53 -68.89
CA MET A 63 -38.30 -6.63 -68.04
C MET A 63 -39.30 -5.84 -68.88
N VAL A 64 -40.56 -5.80 -68.44
CA VAL A 64 -41.64 -5.07 -69.11
C VAL A 64 -42.23 -4.04 -68.14
N LEU A 65 -42.59 -2.87 -68.69
CA LEU A 65 -43.24 -1.79 -67.97
C LEU A 65 -44.61 -2.25 -67.44
N ASP A 66 -44.84 -2.07 -66.15
CA ASP A 66 -46.09 -2.43 -65.50
C ASP A 66 -46.58 -1.30 -64.57
N GLN A 67 -47.27 -0.33 -65.16
CA GLN A 67 -47.82 0.83 -64.44
C GLN A 67 -48.80 0.46 -63.31
N SER A 68 -49.32 -0.78 -63.30
CA SER A 68 -50.24 -1.23 -62.26
C SER A 68 -49.56 -1.41 -60.90
N LEU A 69 -48.22 -1.51 -60.88
CA LEU A 69 -47.42 -1.65 -59.65
C LEU A 69 -47.32 -0.35 -58.84
N CYS A 70 -47.39 0.82 -59.51
CA CYS A 70 -47.30 2.13 -58.88
C CYS A 70 -48.26 3.12 -59.56
N THR A 71 -49.56 2.95 -59.32
CA THR A 71 -50.60 3.67 -60.07
C THR A 71 -50.89 5.04 -59.49
N ALA A 72 -50.66 6.09 -60.28
CA ALA A 72 -50.95 7.48 -59.92
C ALA A 72 -52.44 7.72 -59.59
N ASP A 73 -53.37 7.03 -60.27
CA ASP A 73 -54.82 7.12 -60.01
C ASP A 73 -55.20 6.71 -58.57
N LYS A 74 -54.35 5.88 -57.93
CA LYS A 74 -54.51 5.46 -56.53
C LYS A 74 -53.71 6.34 -55.55
N GLY A 75 -53.12 7.44 -56.03
CA GLY A 75 -52.34 8.40 -55.24
C GLY A 75 -50.88 7.97 -54.98
N TYR A 76 -50.38 6.92 -55.63
CA TYR A 76 -48.97 6.53 -55.53
C TYR A 76 -48.10 7.44 -56.39
N ASN A 77 -46.85 7.64 -55.98
CA ASN A 77 -45.90 8.49 -56.70
C ASN A 77 -44.63 7.72 -57.07
N TRP A 78 -44.31 7.67 -58.36
CA TRP A 78 -43.10 7.03 -58.87
C TRP A 78 -41.93 8.02 -58.92
N ALA A 79 -40.86 7.71 -58.19
CA ALA A 79 -39.62 8.48 -58.16
C ALA A 79 -38.46 7.62 -58.70
N PHE A 80 -37.71 8.17 -59.65
CA PHE A 80 -36.57 7.48 -60.27
C PHE A 80 -35.28 8.32 -60.32
N ILE A 81 -35.41 9.65 -60.37
CA ILE A 81 -34.26 10.56 -60.43
C ILE A 81 -34.05 11.25 -59.08
N GLN A 82 -35.13 11.66 -58.43
CA GLN A 82 -35.09 12.39 -57.18
C GLN A 82 -36.16 11.87 -56.23
N CYS A 83 -35.78 11.68 -54.97
CA CYS A 83 -36.69 11.24 -53.94
C CYS A 83 -37.81 12.26 -53.68
N PRO A 84 -39.01 11.80 -53.29
CA PRO A 84 -40.05 12.68 -52.79
C PRO A 84 -39.52 13.56 -51.65
N ALA A 85 -39.93 14.83 -51.62
CA ALA A 85 -39.49 15.78 -50.60
C ALA A 85 -39.86 15.33 -49.17
N CYS A 86 -40.99 14.65 -49.02
CA CYS A 86 -41.38 14.06 -47.75
C CYS A 86 -40.69 12.71 -47.52
N GLN A 87 -39.88 12.60 -46.46
CA GLN A 87 -39.14 11.38 -46.07
C GLN A 87 -39.18 11.20 -44.54
N CYS A 88 -40.35 10.98 -43.94
CA CYS A 88 -40.51 10.79 -42.49
C CYS A 88 -40.60 9.32 -42.06
N ASN A 89 -40.15 8.40 -42.92
CA ASN A 89 -40.13 6.96 -42.66
C ASN A 89 -41.49 6.38 -42.22
N GLY A 90 -42.62 6.98 -42.57
CA GLY A 90 -43.92 6.47 -42.12
C GLY A 90 -44.36 6.92 -40.72
N HIS A 91 -43.60 7.78 -40.04
CA HIS A 91 -43.79 8.11 -38.62
C HIS A 91 -44.22 9.54 -38.35
N SER A 92 -44.24 10.40 -39.36
CA SER A 92 -44.84 11.72 -39.28
C SER A 92 -45.36 12.11 -40.66
N ARG A 93 -46.39 12.98 -40.69
CA ARG A 93 -46.84 13.60 -41.92
C ARG A 93 -46.03 14.88 -42.15
N CYS A 94 -45.55 15.10 -43.37
CA CYS A 94 -44.73 16.26 -43.65
C CYS A 94 -45.51 17.57 -43.53
N VAL A 95 -44.89 18.54 -42.88
CA VAL A 95 -45.30 19.95 -42.87
C VAL A 95 -44.43 20.70 -43.88
N ASN A 96 -45.00 21.68 -44.58
CA ASN A 96 -44.31 22.43 -45.63
C ASN A 96 -43.64 21.53 -46.70
N GLY A 97 -44.21 20.35 -46.94
CA GLY A 97 -43.79 19.40 -47.98
C GLY A 97 -42.53 18.56 -47.69
N SER A 98 -41.77 18.82 -46.62
CA SER A 98 -40.51 18.09 -46.34
C SER A 98 -40.14 17.92 -44.87
N VAL A 99 -40.77 18.68 -43.96
CA VAL A 99 -40.39 18.70 -42.54
C VAL A 99 -41.20 17.69 -41.74
N CYS A 100 -40.52 16.80 -41.03
CA CYS A 100 -41.16 15.85 -40.12
C CYS A 100 -41.36 16.49 -38.74
N GLU A 101 -42.58 16.85 -38.38
CA GLU A 101 -42.90 17.35 -37.04
C GLU A 101 -43.46 16.24 -36.16
N ARG A 102 -43.08 16.21 -34.87
CA ARG A 102 -43.62 15.28 -33.85
C ARG A 102 -43.62 13.81 -34.32
N CYS A 103 -42.43 13.24 -34.48
CA CYS A 103 -42.26 11.82 -34.80
C CYS A 103 -43.09 10.91 -33.89
N GLY A 104 -43.95 10.11 -34.51
CA GLY A 104 -44.79 9.11 -33.86
C GLY A 104 -44.08 7.78 -33.66
N ASN A 105 -44.81 6.77 -33.17
CA ASN A 105 -44.33 5.38 -33.02
C ASN A 105 -42.98 5.22 -32.31
N LEU A 106 -42.67 6.08 -31.34
CA LEU A 106 -41.45 6.03 -30.53
C LEU A 106 -40.16 6.26 -31.35
N THR A 107 -40.26 7.10 -32.38
CA THR A 107 -39.15 7.47 -33.26
C THR A 107 -38.66 8.89 -33.02
N ALA A 108 -37.43 9.16 -33.45
CA ALA A 108 -36.70 10.41 -33.30
C ALA A 108 -35.84 10.69 -34.54
N GLY A 109 -35.28 11.90 -34.57
CA GLY A 109 -34.47 12.39 -35.68
C GLY A 109 -35.26 13.22 -36.67
N MET A 110 -34.56 13.91 -37.56
CA MET A 110 -35.14 14.82 -38.55
C MET A 110 -36.10 14.15 -39.54
N HIS A 111 -35.92 12.84 -39.74
CA HIS A 111 -36.70 12.00 -40.66
C HIS A 111 -37.40 10.86 -39.93
N CYS A 112 -37.49 10.93 -38.60
CA CYS A 112 -38.01 9.84 -37.75
C CYS A 112 -37.30 8.50 -38.01
N GLN A 113 -35.99 8.56 -38.29
CA GLN A 113 -35.18 7.44 -38.76
C GLN A 113 -34.51 6.63 -37.63
N SER A 114 -34.59 7.10 -36.39
CA SER A 114 -34.05 6.40 -35.22
C SER A 114 -35.12 6.22 -34.16
N CYS A 115 -34.89 5.30 -33.21
CA CYS A 115 -35.75 5.16 -32.06
C CYS A 115 -35.43 6.23 -30.99
N VAL A 116 -36.43 6.65 -30.22
CA VAL A 116 -36.20 7.50 -29.04
C VAL A 116 -35.35 6.75 -27.99
N PRO A 117 -34.61 7.45 -27.10
CA PRO A 117 -33.83 6.80 -26.05
C PRO A 117 -34.68 5.83 -25.21
N GLY A 118 -34.13 4.65 -24.92
CA GLY A 118 -34.85 3.56 -24.24
C GLY A 118 -35.62 2.61 -25.16
N TYR A 119 -35.51 2.81 -26.47
CA TYR A 119 -36.09 1.93 -27.50
C TYR A 119 -35.05 1.55 -28.55
N TYR A 120 -35.25 0.41 -29.21
CA TYR A 120 -34.36 -0.11 -30.23
C TYR A 120 -35.14 -0.72 -31.40
N GLY A 121 -34.50 -0.79 -32.56
CA GLY A 121 -35.05 -1.38 -33.77
C GLY A 121 -34.60 -0.61 -35.00
N ASP A 122 -35.34 -0.83 -36.08
CA ASP A 122 -35.15 -0.16 -37.35
C ASP A 122 -36.50 0.43 -37.78
N PRO A 123 -36.72 1.74 -37.55
CA PRO A 123 -37.96 2.42 -37.90
C PRO A 123 -38.05 2.78 -39.39
N THR A 124 -37.04 2.48 -40.21
CA THR A 124 -37.07 2.86 -41.61
C THR A 124 -38.30 2.30 -42.33
N ASN A 125 -38.95 3.17 -43.11
CA ASN A 125 -40.08 2.83 -43.98
C ASN A 125 -41.28 2.13 -43.29
N GLY A 126 -41.73 2.68 -42.17
CA GLY A 126 -42.82 2.15 -41.36
C GLY A 126 -42.40 0.99 -40.47
N GLY A 127 -41.11 0.93 -40.15
CA GLY A 127 -40.54 -0.01 -39.20
C GLY A 127 -41.05 0.22 -37.77
N LYS A 128 -40.51 -0.51 -36.80
CA LYS A 128 -40.99 -0.43 -35.41
C LYS A 128 -39.84 -0.33 -34.44
N CYS A 129 -40.06 0.48 -33.41
CA CYS A 129 -39.21 0.57 -32.23
C CYS A 129 -39.79 -0.27 -31.08
N ASN A 130 -38.96 -1.08 -30.47
CA ASN A 130 -39.29 -1.92 -29.33
C ASN A 130 -38.64 -1.37 -28.06
N VAL A 131 -39.32 -1.51 -26.93
CA VAL A 131 -38.77 -1.07 -25.64
C VAL A 131 -37.55 -1.90 -25.24
N CYS A 132 -36.51 -1.25 -24.71
CA CYS A 132 -35.37 -1.94 -24.11
C CYS A 132 -35.84 -2.78 -22.90
N LYS A 133 -35.55 -4.08 -22.90
CA LYS A 133 -35.90 -4.99 -21.80
C LYS A 133 -34.67 -5.36 -20.99
N CYS A 134 -34.30 -4.50 -20.04
CA CYS A 134 -33.03 -4.61 -19.30
C CYS A 134 -33.19 -5.01 -17.82
N ASN A 135 -34.29 -5.69 -17.46
CA ASN A 135 -34.55 -6.20 -16.11
C ASN A 135 -34.35 -5.17 -14.97
N SER A 136 -34.69 -3.90 -15.21
CA SER A 136 -34.48 -2.78 -14.26
C SER A 136 -33.03 -2.45 -13.92
N HIS A 137 -32.07 -3.06 -14.62
CA HIS A 137 -30.62 -2.83 -14.46
C HIS A 137 -30.03 -1.94 -15.54
N ALA A 138 -30.85 -1.42 -16.46
CA ALA A 138 -30.53 -0.34 -17.37
C ALA A 138 -31.82 0.28 -17.92
N ASN A 139 -31.73 1.53 -18.38
CA ASN A 139 -32.78 2.22 -19.13
C ASN A 139 -32.38 2.56 -20.58
N VAL A 140 -31.11 2.33 -20.93
CA VAL A 140 -30.58 2.56 -22.28
C VAL A 140 -30.04 1.25 -22.83
N CYS A 141 -30.33 0.99 -24.11
CA CYS A 141 -29.79 -0.14 -24.86
C CYS A 141 -29.31 0.31 -26.22
N HIS A 142 -28.56 -0.56 -26.90
CA HIS A 142 -28.04 -0.30 -28.23
C HIS A 142 -29.18 -0.17 -29.25
N ILE A 143 -29.17 0.92 -30.02
CA ILE A 143 -30.31 1.37 -30.83
C ILE A 143 -30.78 0.37 -31.90
N HIS A 144 -29.89 -0.50 -32.41
CA HIS A 144 -30.25 -1.48 -33.45
C HIS A 144 -30.42 -2.91 -32.92
N THR A 145 -29.67 -3.27 -31.88
CA THR A 145 -29.59 -4.67 -31.41
C THR A 145 -30.41 -4.92 -30.15
N GLY A 146 -30.75 -3.87 -29.40
CA GLY A 146 -31.45 -3.99 -28.12
C GLY A 146 -30.58 -4.45 -26.95
N LYS A 147 -29.26 -4.60 -27.15
CA LYS A 147 -28.33 -4.99 -26.09
C LYS A 147 -28.23 -3.90 -25.03
N CYS A 148 -28.51 -4.24 -23.78
CA CYS A 148 -28.55 -3.30 -22.66
C CYS A 148 -27.15 -2.86 -22.21
N PHE A 149 -27.04 -1.59 -21.81
CA PHE A 149 -25.86 -1.07 -21.14
C PHE A 149 -26.10 -1.09 -19.63
N CYS A 150 -25.72 -2.19 -18.97
CA CYS A 150 -26.02 -2.41 -17.56
C CYS A 150 -25.40 -1.34 -16.67
N SER A 151 -26.20 -0.77 -15.76
CA SER A 151 -25.79 0.33 -14.89
C SER A 151 -25.07 -0.11 -13.61
N THR A 152 -25.18 -1.39 -13.25
CA THR A 152 -24.58 -1.93 -12.04
C THR A 152 -23.38 -2.82 -12.38
N LYS A 153 -22.20 -2.50 -11.83
CA LYS A 153 -21.00 -3.31 -12.05
C LYS A 153 -21.21 -4.73 -11.51
N GLY A 154 -20.88 -5.71 -12.34
CA GLY A 154 -21.04 -7.13 -12.02
C GLY A 154 -22.33 -7.76 -12.56
N ILE A 155 -23.20 -6.98 -13.21
CA ILE A 155 -24.33 -7.48 -13.99
C ILE A 155 -23.94 -7.49 -15.47
N LYS A 156 -24.19 -8.61 -16.15
CA LYS A 156 -23.87 -8.84 -17.58
C LYS A 156 -25.00 -9.54 -18.33
N GLY A 157 -24.81 -9.71 -19.64
CA GLY A 157 -25.79 -10.30 -20.56
C GLY A 157 -26.58 -9.25 -21.35
N ASP A 158 -27.17 -9.65 -22.47
CA ASP A 158 -27.83 -8.71 -23.39
C ASP A 158 -29.03 -7.99 -22.79
N GLN A 159 -29.63 -8.54 -21.74
CA GLN A 159 -30.75 -7.97 -21.00
C GLN A 159 -30.39 -7.71 -19.52
N CYS A 160 -29.09 -7.71 -19.18
CA CYS A 160 -28.62 -7.59 -17.79
C CYS A 160 -29.19 -8.69 -16.86
N GLN A 161 -29.23 -9.93 -17.37
CA GLN A 161 -29.86 -11.07 -16.70
C GLN A 161 -28.89 -12.02 -16.00
N LEU A 162 -27.57 -11.80 -16.08
CA LEU A 162 -26.55 -12.67 -15.51
C LEU A 162 -25.64 -11.89 -14.55
N CYS A 163 -25.13 -12.57 -13.52
CA CYS A 163 -24.00 -12.05 -12.74
C CYS A 163 -22.67 -12.39 -13.42
N ASP A 164 -21.69 -11.53 -13.21
CA ASP A 164 -20.33 -11.73 -13.68
C ASP A 164 -19.54 -12.68 -12.75
N SER A 165 -19.89 -13.96 -12.83
CA SER A 165 -19.31 -15.03 -12.00
C SER A 165 -17.80 -15.16 -12.14
N GLU A 166 -17.25 -14.90 -13.32
CA GLU A 166 -15.80 -14.88 -13.60
C GLU A 166 -15.06 -13.87 -12.70
N ASN A 167 -15.70 -12.73 -12.43
CA ASN A 167 -15.16 -11.69 -11.54
C ASN A 167 -15.72 -11.77 -10.12
N ARG A 168 -16.16 -12.97 -9.68
CA ARG A 168 -16.63 -13.27 -8.33
C ARG A 168 -17.89 -12.50 -7.89
N TYR A 169 -18.71 -12.07 -8.84
CA TYR A 169 -20.04 -11.53 -8.52
C TYR A 169 -21.04 -12.66 -8.33
N LEU A 170 -21.79 -12.59 -7.23
CA LEU A 170 -22.77 -13.59 -6.81
C LEU A 170 -24.15 -12.93 -6.68
N GLY A 171 -25.21 -13.69 -6.93
CA GLY A 171 -26.58 -13.20 -6.82
C GLY A 171 -27.46 -13.61 -7.99
N ASN A 172 -28.61 -12.96 -8.12
CA ASN A 172 -29.52 -13.17 -9.25
C ASN A 172 -30.17 -11.82 -9.64
N PRO A 173 -29.80 -11.23 -10.79
CA PRO A 173 -30.33 -9.93 -11.20
C PRO A 173 -31.80 -9.99 -11.61
N LEU A 174 -32.37 -11.18 -11.89
CA LEU A 174 -33.80 -11.33 -12.19
C LEU A 174 -34.68 -11.23 -10.94
N ARG A 175 -34.11 -11.44 -9.75
CA ARG A 175 -34.83 -11.39 -8.47
C ARG A 175 -34.20 -10.39 -7.47
N GLY A 176 -33.27 -9.56 -7.93
CA GLY A 176 -32.46 -8.70 -7.08
C GLY A 176 -31.29 -8.11 -7.85
N THR A 177 -30.08 -8.19 -7.30
CA THR A 177 -28.85 -7.70 -7.93
C THR A 177 -27.72 -8.71 -7.75
N CYS A 178 -26.59 -8.43 -8.38
CA CYS A 178 -25.32 -9.08 -8.12
C CYS A 178 -24.51 -8.29 -7.10
N TYR A 179 -23.71 -8.99 -6.31
CA TYR A 179 -22.86 -8.43 -5.27
C TYR A 179 -21.46 -9.03 -5.38
N TYR A 180 -20.46 -8.23 -5.05
CA TYR A 180 -19.10 -8.70 -4.87
C TYR A 180 -18.88 -9.12 -3.41
N ASN A 181 -18.39 -10.34 -3.18
CA ASN A 181 -18.09 -10.83 -1.84
C ASN A 181 -16.75 -10.28 -1.35
N LEU A 182 -16.78 -9.45 -0.30
CA LEU A 182 -15.60 -8.86 0.32
C LEU A 182 -15.06 -9.77 1.42
N LEU A 183 -13.75 -10.02 1.40
CA LEU A 183 -13.06 -10.72 2.48
C LEU A 183 -12.82 -9.76 3.65
N ILE A 184 -13.03 -10.24 4.88
CA ILE A 184 -12.77 -9.49 6.11
C ILE A 184 -11.27 -9.29 6.29
N ASP A 185 -10.87 -8.15 6.85
CA ASP A 185 -9.48 -7.70 7.05
C ASP A 185 -8.68 -7.45 5.74
N TYR A 186 -9.37 -7.39 4.60
CA TYR A 186 -8.79 -7.00 3.31
C TYR A 186 -9.40 -5.67 2.82
N GLN A 187 -8.53 -4.82 2.25
CA GLN A 187 -8.94 -3.59 1.57
C GLN A 187 -8.98 -3.83 0.06
N PHE A 188 -10.16 -3.59 -0.53
CA PHE A 188 -10.38 -3.71 -1.97
C PHE A 188 -10.39 -2.34 -2.62
N THR A 189 -9.84 -2.24 -3.83
CA THR A 189 -9.89 -1.05 -4.67
C THR A 189 -10.50 -1.40 -6.02
N PHE A 190 -11.62 -0.78 -6.36
CA PHE A 190 -12.30 -0.91 -7.64
C PHE A 190 -12.02 0.34 -8.47
N SER A 191 -11.42 0.18 -9.64
CA SER A 191 -11.09 1.28 -10.55
C SER A 191 -11.93 1.16 -11.82
N LEU A 192 -12.92 2.04 -11.97
CA LEU A 192 -13.79 2.13 -13.14
C LEU A 192 -13.33 3.32 -13.98
N LEU A 193 -12.40 3.04 -14.89
CA LEU A 193 -11.68 4.05 -15.66
C LEU A 193 -11.75 3.81 -17.17
N GLN A 194 -12.25 2.65 -17.61
CA GLN A 194 -12.30 2.31 -19.02
C GLN A 194 -13.54 2.92 -19.68
N GLU A 195 -13.50 3.20 -20.99
CA GLU A 195 -14.67 3.76 -21.70
C GLU A 195 -15.90 2.85 -21.60
N ASP A 196 -15.70 1.53 -21.57
CA ASP A 196 -16.79 0.56 -21.39
C ASP A 196 -17.47 0.68 -20.02
N ASP A 197 -16.78 1.21 -19.01
CA ASP A 197 -17.32 1.41 -17.66
C ASP A 197 -18.25 2.63 -17.55
N ARG A 198 -18.35 3.47 -18.60
CA ARG A 198 -19.08 4.75 -18.58
C ARG A 198 -20.56 4.65 -18.21
N TYR A 199 -21.16 3.48 -18.41
CA TYR A 199 -22.58 3.24 -18.13
C TYR A 199 -22.82 2.82 -16.67
N TYR A 200 -21.77 2.47 -15.93
CA TYR A 200 -21.91 2.08 -14.53
C TYR A 200 -22.14 3.30 -13.64
N THR A 201 -23.19 3.23 -12.84
CA THR A 201 -23.59 4.22 -11.84
C THR A 201 -23.83 3.58 -10.47
N ALA A 202 -23.73 2.26 -10.38
CA ALA A 202 -23.87 1.50 -9.14
C ALA A 202 -22.89 0.31 -9.05
N ILE A 203 -22.55 -0.08 -7.83
CA ILE A 203 -21.81 -1.30 -7.49
C ILE A 203 -22.24 -1.77 -6.10
N ASN A 204 -22.44 -3.07 -5.94
CA ASN A 204 -22.94 -3.65 -4.70
C ASN A 204 -21.95 -4.65 -4.12
N PHE A 205 -21.81 -4.64 -2.80
CA PHE A 205 -20.92 -5.52 -2.06
C PHE A 205 -21.70 -6.29 -1.00
N MET A 206 -21.17 -7.45 -0.64
CA MET A 206 -21.62 -8.20 0.54
C MET A 206 -20.42 -8.57 1.39
N ALA A 207 -20.62 -8.66 2.71
CA ALA A 207 -19.63 -9.16 3.64
C ALA A 207 -20.30 -9.94 4.77
N THR A 208 -19.74 -11.10 5.10
CA THR A 208 -20.18 -11.95 6.21
C THR A 208 -19.09 -11.90 7.28
N PRO A 209 -19.38 -11.47 8.51
CA PRO A 209 -18.41 -11.47 9.59
C PRO A 209 -17.87 -12.89 9.85
N GLU A 210 -16.56 -13.04 10.00
CA GLU A 210 -15.93 -14.34 10.30
C GLU A 210 -15.96 -14.62 11.81
N GLN A 211 -15.88 -13.58 12.64
CA GLN A 211 -15.80 -13.70 14.10
C GLN A 211 -17.07 -13.18 14.76
N ALA A 212 -17.87 -14.08 15.35
CA ALA A 212 -19.15 -13.74 15.99
C ALA A 212 -19.01 -12.92 17.29
N ASN A 213 -17.81 -12.86 17.89
CA ASN A 213 -17.56 -12.18 19.17
C ASN A 213 -16.89 -10.81 19.01
N LYS A 214 -16.73 -10.31 17.78
CA LYS A 214 -16.06 -9.04 17.50
C LYS A 214 -16.94 -8.10 16.69
N ASN A 215 -16.78 -6.81 16.95
CA ASN A 215 -17.41 -5.77 16.14
C ASN A 215 -16.88 -5.83 14.71
N LEU A 216 -17.72 -5.42 13.77
CA LEU A 216 -17.37 -5.31 12.38
C LEU A 216 -17.19 -3.84 12.02
N ASP A 217 -15.95 -3.43 11.78
CA ASP A 217 -15.63 -2.09 11.32
C ASP A 217 -15.73 -2.03 9.79
N MET A 218 -16.34 -0.97 9.28
CA MET A 218 -16.52 -0.74 7.84
C MET A 218 -15.96 0.62 7.48
N SER A 219 -15.24 0.67 6.36
CA SER A 219 -14.79 1.93 5.77
C SER A 219 -14.94 1.88 4.26
N ILE A 220 -15.41 2.98 3.68
CA ILE A 220 -15.52 3.18 2.25
C ILE A 220 -15.10 4.60 1.89
N ASN A 221 -14.34 4.74 0.81
CA ASN A 221 -13.89 6.02 0.26
C ASN A 221 -13.96 5.95 -1.27
N ALA A 222 -14.36 7.03 -1.93
CA ALA A 222 -14.29 7.12 -3.39
C ALA A 222 -13.79 8.48 -3.88
N SER A 223 -13.30 8.50 -5.12
CA SER A 223 -12.81 9.74 -5.75
C SER A 223 -13.92 10.76 -6.03
N ASN A 224 -15.13 10.29 -6.32
CA ASN A 224 -16.32 11.10 -6.58
C ASN A 224 -17.38 10.85 -5.51
N ASN A 225 -18.38 11.73 -5.45
CA ASN A 225 -19.48 11.58 -4.51
C ASN A 225 -20.38 10.41 -4.92
N PHE A 226 -20.91 9.69 -3.95
CA PHE A 226 -21.83 8.57 -4.14
C PHE A 226 -22.93 8.56 -3.07
N ASN A 227 -23.98 7.80 -3.34
CA ASN A 227 -24.99 7.43 -2.36
C ASN A 227 -24.65 6.07 -1.76
N LEU A 228 -24.81 5.95 -0.44
CA LEU A 228 -24.50 4.77 0.33
C LEU A 228 -25.74 4.29 1.07
N ASN A 229 -26.10 3.03 0.87
CA ASN A 229 -27.09 2.34 1.70
C ASN A 229 -26.48 1.05 2.23
N ILE A 230 -26.56 0.84 3.54
CA ILE A 230 -26.06 -0.37 4.20
C ILE A 230 -27.24 -1.06 4.86
N THR A 231 -27.41 -2.32 4.52
CA THR A 231 -28.46 -3.19 5.08
C THR A 231 -27.84 -4.46 5.63
N TRP A 232 -28.62 -5.20 6.42
CA TRP A 232 -28.22 -6.52 6.90
C TRP A 232 -29.41 -7.49 6.91
N SER A 233 -29.09 -8.78 6.86
CA SER A 233 -30.08 -9.86 6.94
C SER A 233 -29.53 -11.09 7.68
N ILE A 234 -30.43 -11.92 8.21
CA ILE A 234 -30.11 -13.09 9.05
C ILE A 234 -30.19 -14.43 8.28
N SER A 235 -30.69 -14.44 7.04
CA SER A 235 -31.01 -15.67 6.29
C SER A 235 -30.62 -15.57 4.82
N SER A 236 -29.35 -15.28 4.52
CA SER A 236 -28.87 -15.22 3.14
C SER A 236 -28.17 -16.51 2.76
N THR A 237 -28.90 -17.44 2.12
CA THR A 237 -28.27 -18.56 1.42
C THR A 237 -27.75 -18.06 0.07
N ALA A 238 -26.43 -18.06 -0.09
CA ALA A 238 -25.69 -18.02 -1.37
C ALA A 238 -26.36 -17.25 -2.53
N GLY A 239 -26.64 -15.96 -2.34
CA GLY A 239 -27.08 -15.07 -3.43
C GLY A 239 -28.57 -15.08 -3.76
N THR A 240 -29.42 -15.77 -2.98
CA THR A 240 -30.88 -15.60 -3.06
C THR A 240 -31.40 -14.85 -1.84
N ILE A 241 -31.95 -13.66 -2.07
CA ILE A 241 -32.59 -12.83 -1.04
C ILE A 241 -33.94 -13.48 -0.71
N SER A 242 -34.00 -14.29 0.36
CA SER A 242 -35.25 -14.85 0.87
C SER A 242 -35.67 -14.26 2.22
N GLY A 243 -35.00 -13.20 2.68
CA GLY A 243 -35.30 -12.52 3.95
C GLY A 243 -35.51 -11.03 3.78
N GLU A 244 -36.26 -10.41 4.69
CA GLU A 244 -36.39 -8.95 4.78
C GLU A 244 -35.03 -8.34 5.16
N GLU A 245 -34.49 -7.47 4.29
CA GLU A 245 -33.30 -6.67 4.60
C GLU A 245 -33.68 -5.50 5.51
N MET A 246 -32.92 -5.32 6.59
CA MET A 246 -33.09 -4.19 7.50
C MET A 246 -32.05 -3.11 7.17
N SER A 247 -32.50 -1.88 6.92
CA SER A 247 -31.59 -0.75 6.68
C SER A 247 -30.95 -0.27 7.97
N ILE A 248 -29.63 -0.03 7.92
CA ILE A 248 -28.83 0.47 9.05
C ILE A 248 -28.46 1.93 8.79
N ILE A 249 -27.91 2.20 7.60
CA ILE A 249 -27.37 3.51 7.23
C ILE A 249 -27.86 3.84 5.83
N ALA A 250 -28.37 5.06 5.67
CA ALA A 250 -28.58 5.69 4.38
C ALA A 250 -27.91 7.07 4.38
N ARG A 251 -27.05 7.30 3.40
CA ARG A 251 -26.34 8.57 3.16
C ARG A 251 -26.37 8.87 1.68
N THR A 252 -26.47 10.15 1.34
CA THR A 252 -26.48 10.60 -0.05
C THR A 252 -25.36 11.61 -0.27
N ASN A 253 -24.76 11.59 -1.46
CA ASN A 253 -23.78 12.58 -1.89
C ASN A 253 -22.57 12.72 -0.94
N ILE A 254 -21.96 11.60 -0.56
CA ILE A 254 -20.78 11.53 0.32
C ILE A 254 -19.55 11.04 -0.46
N LYS A 255 -18.34 11.35 0.04
CA LYS A 255 -17.07 10.82 -0.50
C LYS A 255 -16.48 9.67 0.31
N GLU A 256 -16.73 9.68 1.62
CA GLU A 256 -16.21 8.67 2.52
C GLU A 256 -17.21 8.40 3.64
N HIS A 257 -17.15 7.19 4.19
CA HIS A 257 -17.92 6.80 5.35
C HIS A 257 -17.17 5.73 6.13
N ARG A 258 -17.23 5.82 7.45
CA ARG A 258 -16.68 4.84 8.38
C ARG A 258 -17.67 4.62 9.50
N ASP A 259 -17.92 3.36 9.84
CA ASP A 259 -18.80 2.98 10.93
C ASP A 259 -18.32 1.67 11.59
N SER A 260 -18.83 1.37 12.79
CA SER A 260 -18.53 0.16 13.55
C SER A 260 -19.82 -0.50 14.01
N PHE A 261 -20.04 -1.74 13.56
CA PHE A 261 -21.22 -2.53 13.88
C PHE A 261 -20.96 -3.45 15.07
N SER A 262 -21.61 -3.18 16.20
CA SER A 262 -21.45 -3.94 17.44
C SER A 262 -22.03 -5.36 17.36
N CYS A 263 -21.25 -6.37 17.76
CA CYS A 263 -21.68 -7.76 17.76
C CYS A 263 -22.85 -8.06 18.72
N GLU A 264 -23.02 -7.24 19.76
CA GLU A 264 -24.11 -7.35 20.73
C GLU A 264 -25.42 -6.79 20.17
N LYS A 265 -25.35 -5.63 19.52
CA LYS A 265 -26.52 -4.95 18.94
C LYS A 265 -27.13 -5.74 17.78
N PHE A 266 -26.28 -6.35 16.95
CA PHE A 266 -26.70 -7.15 15.80
C PHE A 266 -26.72 -8.65 16.09
N ASN A 267 -26.40 -9.04 17.33
CA ASN A 267 -26.50 -10.39 17.86
C ASN A 267 -25.82 -11.48 17.00
N PHE A 268 -24.54 -11.23 16.66
CA PHE A 268 -23.75 -12.11 15.79
C PHE A 268 -23.62 -13.55 16.32
N ARG A 269 -23.70 -13.73 17.64
CA ARG A 269 -23.58 -15.05 18.29
C ARG A 269 -24.75 -15.99 18.03
N LEU A 270 -25.95 -15.44 17.81
CA LEU A 270 -27.16 -16.22 17.62
C LEU A 270 -27.42 -16.58 16.16
N HIS A 271 -26.77 -15.89 15.22
CA HIS A 271 -27.00 -16.07 13.78
C HIS A 271 -25.67 -16.16 13.02
N HIS A 272 -25.22 -17.38 12.75
CA HIS A 272 -23.96 -17.63 12.02
C HIS A 272 -23.98 -17.20 10.54
N ASN A 273 -25.15 -16.82 9.99
CA ASN A 273 -25.36 -16.46 8.58
C ASN A 273 -25.78 -14.99 8.40
N ILE A 274 -25.27 -14.08 9.23
CA ILE A 274 -25.50 -12.64 9.03
C ILE A 274 -24.66 -12.15 7.86
N THR A 275 -25.32 -11.44 6.95
CA THR A 275 -24.64 -10.79 5.82
C THR A 275 -25.00 -9.30 5.81
N PHE A 276 -23.97 -8.48 5.68
CA PHE A 276 -24.09 -7.05 5.43
C PHE A 276 -24.05 -6.81 3.93
N TYR A 277 -24.98 -6.00 3.44
CA TYR A 277 -25.01 -5.55 2.05
C TYR A 277 -24.69 -4.07 2.01
N VAL A 278 -23.84 -3.69 1.05
CA VAL A 278 -23.42 -2.31 0.83
C VAL A 278 -23.78 -1.94 -0.60
N TYR A 279 -24.70 -1.00 -0.75
CA TYR A 279 -25.15 -0.47 -2.02
C TYR A 279 -24.50 0.89 -2.26
N VAL A 280 -23.65 0.97 -3.27
CA VAL A 280 -23.02 2.21 -3.71
C VAL A 280 -23.65 2.61 -5.04
N SER A 281 -24.29 3.77 -5.08
CA SER A 281 -25.08 4.20 -6.24
C SER A 281 -24.93 5.68 -6.54
N ASN A 282 -25.44 6.10 -7.70
CA ASN A 282 -25.46 7.50 -8.15
C ASN A 282 -24.07 8.16 -8.20
N PHE A 283 -23.05 7.38 -8.57
CA PHE A 283 -21.75 7.93 -8.91
C PHE A 283 -21.63 8.14 -10.42
N SER A 284 -20.73 9.04 -10.82
CA SER A 284 -20.34 9.25 -12.21
C SER A 284 -18.99 8.61 -12.52
N TRP A 285 -18.87 8.04 -13.72
CA TRP A 285 -17.60 7.62 -14.31
C TRP A 285 -16.78 8.85 -14.74
N PRO A 286 -15.43 8.83 -14.61
CA PRO A 286 -14.59 7.78 -14.02
C PRO A 286 -14.53 7.84 -12.48
N ILE A 287 -14.41 6.69 -11.81
CA ILE A 287 -14.38 6.60 -10.34
C ILE A 287 -13.43 5.51 -9.83
N LYS A 288 -12.80 5.78 -8.68
CA LYS A 288 -12.10 4.78 -7.86
C LYS A 288 -12.81 4.64 -6.51
N ILE A 289 -13.12 3.42 -6.11
CA ILE A 289 -13.80 3.10 -4.84
C ILE A 289 -12.91 2.17 -4.03
N GLN A 290 -12.60 2.55 -2.80
CA GLN A 290 -11.88 1.75 -1.82
C GLN A 290 -12.84 1.36 -0.71
N ILE A 291 -12.92 0.06 -0.41
CA ILE A 291 -13.80 -0.46 0.65
C ILE A 291 -13.08 -1.54 1.43
N ALA A 292 -13.27 -1.53 2.75
CA ALA A 292 -12.71 -2.52 3.65
C ALA A 292 -13.68 -2.82 4.80
N PHE A 293 -13.73 -4.09 5.16
CA PHE A 293 -14.30 -4.56 6.42
C PHE A 293 -13.18 -5.08 7.30
N SER A 294 -13.23 -4.82 8.59
CA SER A 294 -12.19 -5.23 9.56
C SER A 294 -12.83 -5.76 10.83
N GLN A 295 -12.27 -6.86 11.35
CA GLN A 295 -12.55 -7.37 12.70
C GLN A 295 -11.27 -7.40 13.56
N HIS A 296 -10.34 -6.49 13.24
CA HIS A 296 -9.06 -6.37 13.92
C HIS A 296 -9.20 -5.99 15.41
N ASN A 297 -8.40 -6.63 16.25
CA ASN A 297 -8.45 -6.48 17.71
C ASN A 297 -7.47 -5.38 18.17
N SER A 298 -7.76 -4.11 17.85
CA SER A 298 -6.79 -3.00 17.99
C SER A 298 -6.25 -2.79 19.40
N ILE A 299 -7.01 -3.16 20.44
CA ILE A 299 -6.64 -2.89 21.84
C ILE A 299 -5.68 -3.97 22.39
N MET A 300 -5.90 -5.24 22.03
CA MET A 300 -5.09 -6.33 22.56
C MET A 300 -3.65 -6.26 22.05
N ASP A 301 -3.46 -5.86 20.79
CA ASP A 301 -2.13 -5.84 20.17
C ASP A 301 -1.26 -4.68 20.69
N LEU A 302 -1.85 -3.50 20.93
CA LEU A 302 -1.11 -2.35 21.47
C LEU A 302 -0.72 -2.57 22.94
N VAL A 303 -1.66 -3.06 23.78
CA VAL A 303 -1.37 -3.34 25.20
C VAL A 303 -0.37 -4.49 25.32
N GLN A 304 -0.53 -5.55 24.52
CA GLN A 304 0.41 -6.68 24.52
C GLN A 304 1.79 -6.25 24.00
N PHE A 305 1.88 -5.40 22.97
CA PHE A 305 3.14 -4.80 22.53
C PHE A 305 3.85 -4.07 23.67
N PHE A 306 3.14 -3.19 24.40
CA PHE A 306 3.74 -2.48 25.53
C PHE A 306 4.14 -3.42 26.67
N VAL A 307 3.29 -4.37 27.05
CA VAL A 307 3.60 -5.35 28.11
C VAL A 307 4.83 -6.19 27.75
N THR A 308 4.91 -6.71 26.53
CA THR A 308 6.06 -7.49 26.06
C THR A 308 7.31 -6.63 25.97
N PHE A 309 7.21 -5.41 25.41
CA PHE A 309 8.34 -4.48 25.32
C PHE A 309 8.91 -4.11 26.69
N PHE A 310 8.05 -3.69 27.64
CA PHE A 310 8.49 -3.34 28.99
C PHE A 310 9.02 -4.54 29.76
N SER A 311 8.42 -5.73 29.60
CA SER A 311 8.91 -6.97 30.22
C SER A 311 10.32 -7.33 29.73
N CYS A 312 10.56 -7.27 28.42
CA CYS A 312 11.89 -7.52 27.85
C CYS A 312 12.91 -6.45 28.26
N PHE A 313 12.52 -5.17 28.23
CA PHE A 313 13.39 -4.07 28.63
C PHE A 313 13.84 -4.18 30.09
N LEU A 314 12.90 -4.43 31.01
CA LEU A 314 13.21 -4.63 32.43
C LEU A 314 14.08 -5.87 32.66
N SER A 315 13.85 -6.96 31.90
CA SER A 315 14.68 -8.16 31.97
C SER A 315 16.13 -7.88 31.55
N LEU A 316 16.33 -7.13 30.46
CA LEU A 316 17.67 -6.74 30.00
C LEU A 316 18.37 -5.79 30.99
N LEU A 317 17.64 -4.84 31.58
CA LEU A 317 18.18 -3.98 32.63
C LEU A 317 18.60 -4.77 33.87
N LEU A 318 17.82 -5.78 34.27
CA LEU A 318 18.17 -6.65 35.39
C LEU A 318 19.43 -7.46 35.09
N VAL A 319 19.54 -8.04 33.89
CA VAL A 319 20.77 -8.73 33.46
C VAL A 319 21.96 -7.78 33.45
N ALA A 320 21.81 -6.56 32.92
CA ALA A 320 22.87 -5.55 32.94
C ALA A 320 23.29 -5.16 34.36
N ALA A 321 22.32 -5.00 35.28
CA ALA A 321 22.59 -4.71 36.69
C ALA A 321 23.30 -5.87 37.40
N VAL A 322 22.91 -7.12 37.11
CA VAL A 322 23.58 -8.32 37.64
C VAL A 322 25.00 -8.42 37.10
N VAL A 323 25.21 -8.25 35.80
CA VAL A 323 26.55 -8.25 35.18
C VAL A 323 27.40 -7.10 35.75
N TRP A 324 26.83 -5.91 35.93
CA TRP A 324 27.49 -4.80 36.59
C TRP A 324 27.90 -5.18 38.01
N LYS A 325 26.99 -5.75 38.81
CA LYS A 325 27.27 -6.14 40.19
C LYS A 325 28.33 -7.24 40.29
N ILE A 326 28.32 -8.20 39.38
CA ILE A 326 29.37 -9.23 39.26
C ILE A 326 30.70 -8.57 38.93
N LYS A 327 30.73 -7.70 37.92
CA LYS A 327 31.93 -6.95 37.52
C LYS A 327 32.47 -6.09 38.66
N GLN A 328 31.59 -5.38 39.38
CA GLN A 328 31.93 -4.56 40.54
C GLN A 328 32.53 -5.40 41.68
N THR A 329 31.93 -6.56 41.97
CA THR A 329 32.43 -7.49 43.00
C THR A 329 33.78 -8.11 42.59
N CYS A 330 33.91 -8.52 41.32
CA CYS A 330 35.15 -9.10 40.78
C CYS A 330 36.29 -8.08 40.74
N TRP A 331 36.00 -6.82 40.37
CA TRP A 331 36.94 -5.71 40.48
C TRP A 331 37.39 -5.46 41.93
N ALA A 332 36.46 -5.45 42.88
CA ALA A 332 36.79 -5.30 44.30
C ALA A 332 37.61 -6.48 44.85
N SER A 333 37.36 -7.71 44.37
CA SER A 333 38.13 -8.90 44.73
C SER A 333 39.55 -8.85 44.16
N ARG A 334 39.72 -8.57 42.86
CA ARG A 334 41.04 -8.41 42.23
C ARG A 334 41.88 -7.33 42.92
N ARG A 335 41.27 -6.19 43.27
CA ARG A 335 41.96 -5.11 43.98
C ARG A 335 42.44 -5.55 45.38
N ARG A 336 41.63 -6.35 46.09
CA ARG A 336 42.03 -6.92 47.39
C ARG A 336 43.18 -7.91 47.26
N GLU A 337 43.20 -8.74 46.22
CA GLU A 337 44.34 -9.64 45.99
C GLU A 337 45.64 -8.89 45.64
N GLN A 338 45.56 -7.84 44.83
CA GLN A 338 46.74 -7.00 44.52
C GLN A 338 47.34 -6.38 45.78
N LEU A 339 46.50 -5.78 46.62
CA LEU A 339 46.93 -5.22 47.90
C LEU A 339 47.57 -6.27 48.82
N MET A 340 47.05 -7.50 48.85
CA MET A 340 47.64 -8.58 49.63
C MET A 340 49.01 -9.00 49.09
N ARG A 341 49.19 -9.08 47.76
CA ARG A 341 50.48 -9.39 47.12
C ARG A 341 51.51 -8.28 47.36
N GLU A 342 51.10 -7.01 47.23
CA GLU A 342 51.97 -5.85 47.54
C GLU A 342 52.39 -5.84 49.01
N ARG A 343 51.45 -6.10 49.93
CA ARG A 343 51.76 -6.19 51.37
C ARG A 343 52.73 -7.34 51.67
N GLN A 344 52.56 -8.50 51.04
CA GLN A 344 53.50 -9.62 51.19
C GLN A 344 54.89 -9.27 50.64
N GLN A 345 54.94 -8.60 49.48
CA GLN A 345 56.21 -8.16 48.90
C GLN A 345 56.91 -7.15 49.80
N MET A 346 56.19 -6.17 50.36
CA MET A 346 56.72 -5.22 51.34
C MET A 346 57.19 -5.92 52.63
N ALA A 347 56.45 -6.92 53.12
CA ALA A 347 56.85 -7.70 54.30
C ALA A 347 58.06 -8.62 54.05
N SER A 348 58.31 -9.03 52.80
CA SER A 348 59.44 -9.90 52.43
C SER A 348 60.75 -9.14 52.15
N ARG A 349 60.73 -7.81 52.19
CA ARG A 349 61.95 -7.01 52.00
C ARG A 349 62.90 -7.25 53.18
N PRO A 350 64.18 -7.59 52.96
CA PRO A 350 65.13 -7.81 54.05
C PRO A 350 65.34 -6.50 54.82
N PHE A 351 64.99 -6.50 56.10
CA PHE A 351 65.32 -5.40 57.00
C PHE A 351 66.80 -5.49 57.36
N ALA A 352 67.60 -4.50 56.99
CA ALA A 352 68.98 -4.34 57.43
C ALA A 352 69.01 -3.35 58.60
N SER A 353 69.57 -3.76 59.75
CA SER A 353 69.86 -2.85 60.86
C SER A 353 71.33 -2.42 60.80
N VAL A 354 71.58 -1.12 60.98
CA VAL A 354 72.94 -0.58 61.06
C VAL A 354 73.17 -0.08 62.48
N ALA A 355 74.18 -0.64 63.15
CA ALA A 355 74.64 -0.13 64.43
C ALA A 355 75.61 1.03 64.20
N VAL A 356 75.33 2.19 64.81
CA VAL A 356 76.20 3.37 64.71
C VAL A 356 76.85 3.61 66.07
N ALA A 357 78.19 3.60 66.10
CA ALA A 357 78.96 4.06 67.24
C ALA A 357 79.22 5.57 67.08
N LEU A 358 78.86 6.35 68.10
CA LEU A 358 79.13 7.79 68.15
C LEU A 358 80.26 8.01 69.14
N ASP A 359 81.41 8.48 68.66
CA ASP A 359 82.54 8.80 69.53
C ASP A 359 82.30 10.16 70.20
N VAL A 360 82.52 10.24 71.51
CA VAL A 360 82.28 11.44 72.30
C VAL A 360 83.63 11.98 72.77
N GLY A 361 84.23 12.87 71.98
CA GLY A 361 85.42 13.64 72.39
C GLY A 361 86.60 13.54 71.43
N CYS A 362 86.45 14.05 70.21
CA CYS A 362 87.58 14.28 69.31
C CYS A 362 87.64 15.76 68.93
N ASP A 363 88.84 16.35 68.97
CA ASP A 363 89.09 17.73 68.58
C ASP A 363 88.58 17.98 67.16
N GLN A 364 87.82 19.07 67.00
CA GLN A 364 86.93 19.33 65.87
C GLN A 364 87.67 19.62 64.54
N GLU A 365 89.00 19.65 64.55
CA GLU A 365 89.83 20.07 63.41
C GLU A 365 90.23 18.94 62.45
N GLU A 366 90.20 17.65 62.85
CA GLU A 366 90.65 16.54 62.00
C GLU A 366 89.54 15.90 61.11
N LEU A 367 88.27 16.23 61.33
CA LEU A 367 87.13 15.60 60.63
C LEU A 367 86.68 16.30 59.34
N LEU A 368 87.25 17.47 59.00
CA LEU A 368 86.81 18.30 57.88
C LEU A 368 87.36 17.89 56.50
N GLN A 369 88.19 16.84 56.40
CA GLN A 369 88.83 16.43 55.15
C GLN A 369 88.28 15.14 54.51
N SER A 370 87.23 14.52 55.05
CA SER A 370 86.65 13.30 54.47
C SER A 370 85.19 13.45 54.04
N VAL A 371 84.87 12.96 52.84
CA VAL A 371 83.49 12.94 52.32
C VAL A 371 82.64 11.99 53.17
N PRO A 372 81.47 12.42 53.69
CA PRO A 372 80.64 11.58 54.53
C PRO A 372 80.14 10.35 53.76
N LYS A 373 80.32 9.15 54.34
CA LYS A 373 79.80 7.91 53.76
C LYS A 373 78.31 7.75 54.10
N PRO A 374 77.45 7.44 53.12
CA PRO A 374 76.03 7.21 53.37
C PRO A 374 75.78 5.93 54.16
N ILE A 375 74.77 5.95 55.04
CA ILE A 375 74.32 4.76 55.79
C ILE A 375 73.57 3.80 54.87
N ALA A 376 72.80 4.36 53.92
CA ALA A 376 72.11 3.60 52.90
C ALA A 376 72.04 4.41 51.59
N MET A 377 71.99 3.71 50.46
CA MET A 377 71.71 4.28 49.15
C MET A 377 70.58 3.45 48.52
N GLU A 378 69.49 4.11 48.14
CA GLU A 378 68.43 3.53 47.33
C GLU A 378 68.53 4.07 45.90
N PRO A 379 68.95 3.25 44.91
CA PRO A 379 69.03 3.70 43.53
C PRO A 379 67.63 3.93 42.94
N CYS A 380 67.42 5.07 42.29
CA CYS A 380 66.20 5.37 41.56
C CYS A 380 66.13 4.56 40.26
N TRP A 381 64.92 4.44 39.69
CA TRP A 381 64.71 3.76 38.42
C TRP A 381 65.63 4.31 37.31
N GLY A 382 66.39 3.42 36.68
CA GLY A 382 67.35 3.77 35.63
C GLY A 382 68.78 4.09 36.12
N GLY A 383 69.07 3.99 37.42
CA GLY A 383 70.43 3.98 37.98
C GLY A 383 71.25 5.26 37.82
N ARG A 384 70.62 6.35 37.36
CA ARG A 384 71.23 7.68 37.16
C ARG A 384 71.05 8.62 38.35
N ALA A 385 70.15 8.28 39.27
CA ALA A 385 69.98 8.99 40.52
C ALA A 385 69.81 7.97 41.66
N GLY A 386 70.08 8.40 42.89
CA GLY A 386 69.81 7.62 44.09
C GLY A 386 69.44 8.51 45.26
N VAL A 387 68.69 7.97 46.22
CA VAL A 387 68.41 8.62 47.50
C VAL A 387 69.42 8.10 48.51
N LEU A 388 70.26 8.97 49.04
CA LEU A 388 71.17 8.68 50.14
C LEU A 388 70.50 8.94 51.46
N THR A 389 70.67 8.02 52.42
CA THR A 389 70.36 8.23 53.82
C THR A 389 71.65 8.54 54.58
N LEU A 390 71.70 9.71 55.22
CA LEU A 390 72.86 10.24 55.92
C LEU A 390 72.55 10.42 57.41
N LEU A 391 73.56 10.23 58.26
CA LEU A 391 73.50 10.65 59.66
C LEU A 391 74.17 12.00 59.78
N LEU A 392 73.47 12.97 60.35
CA LEU A 392 73.97 14.33 60.53
C LEU A 392 74.01 14.66 62.02
N PHE A 393 75.08 15.33 62.44
CA PHE A 393 75.09 16.00 63.73
C PHE A 393 74.35 17.33 63.61
N LEU A 394 73.39 17.55 64.51
CA LEU A 394 72.71 18.84 64.57
C LEU A 394 73.60 19.86 65.31
N PRO A 395 73.48 21.18 65.01
CA PRO A 395 74.29 22.21 65.65
C PRO A 395 74.24 22.12 67.17
N ARG A 396 75.40 22.17 67.82
CA ARG A 396 75.54 22.11 69.28
C ARG A 396 76.12 23.41 69.82
N VAL A 397 75.73 23.77 71.04
CA VAL A 397 76.42 24.81 71.82
C VAL A 397 77.87 24.36 72.12
N PRO A 398 78.81 25.29 72.41
CA PRO A 398 80.23 24.97 72.63
C PRO A 398 80.49 23.91 73.72
N SER A 399 79.52 23.67 74.59
CA SER A 399 79.54 22.61 75.60
C SER A 399 79.40 21.19 75.03
N GLY A 400 79.13 21.02 73.72
CA GLY A 400 79.06 19.73 73.04
C GLY A 400 77.80 18.90 73.32
N ILE A 401 76.88 19.40 74.16
CA ILE A 401 75.67 18.70 74.61
C ILE A 401 74.43 19.35 73.97
N PRO A 402 73.49 18.57 73.37
CA PRO A 402 72.24 19.12 72.85
C PRO A 402 71.32 19.63 73.98
N PRO A 403 70.46 20.63 73.74
CA PRO A 403 69.51 21.13 74.73
C PRO A 403 68.59 20.03 75.27
N PRO A 404 68.14 20.12 76.54
CA PRO A 404 67.21 19.14 77.11
C PRO A 404 65.97 18.96 76.24
N GLY A 405 65.67 17.71 75.86
CA GLY A 405 64.53 17.35 75.01
C GLY A 405 64.81 17.40 73.49
N GLN A 406 66.02 17.75 73.05
CA GLN A 406 66.42 17.73 71.64
C GLN A 406 67.42 16.60 71.33
N SER A 407 67.32 16.03 70.13
CA SER A 407 68.31 15.10 69.61
C SER A 407 69.53 15.85 69.09
N GLY A 408 70.74 15.38 69.41
CA GLY A 408 72.00 15.92 68.84
C GLY A 408 72.37 15.35 67.48
N VAL A 409 71.52 14.47 66.92
CA VAL A 409 71.72 13.73 65.68
C VAL A 409 70.40 13.65 64.91
N ALA A 410 70.44 13.74 63.58
CA ALA A 410 69.31 13.56 62.69
C ALA A 410 69.64 12.59 61.55
N ILE A 411 68.62 11.91 61.04
CA ILE A 411 68.70 11.17 59.79
C ILE A 411 68.19 12.09 58.69
N ALA A 412 68.98 12.29 57.65
CA ALA A 412 68.61 13.08 56.48
C ALA A 412 68.57 12.21 55.23
N SER A 413 67.77 12.62 54.25
CA SER A 413 67.73 12.01 52.93
C SER A 413 68.11 13.04 51.87
N ALA A 414 68.99 12.67 50.94
CA ALA A 414 69.43 13.54 49.86
C ALA A 414 69.36 12.80 48.52
N LEU A 415 68.77 13.44 47.51
CA LEU A 415 68.80 12.93 46.13
C LEU A 415 70.14 13.30 45.50
N VAL A 416 70.85 12.33 44.95
CA VAL A 416 72.15 12.52 44.31
C VAL A 416 72.16 11.94 42.90
N ASP A 417 72.98 12.53 42.04
CA ASP A 417 73.31 11.99 40.72
C ASP A 417 74.44 10.95 40.87
N THR A 418 74.12 9.69 40.55
CA THR A 418 75.04 8.56 40.68
C THR A 418 75.92 8.36 39.44
N SER A 419 75.76 9.17 38.40
CA SER A 419 76.52 9.03 37.15
C SER A 419 77.98 9.47 37.25
N GLN A 420 78.33 10.38 38.18
CA GLN A 420 79.68 10.96 38.29
C GLN A 420 80.63 10.22 39.25
N GLN A 421 80.14 9.30 40.07
CA GLN A 421 80.92 8.66 41.14
C GLN A 421 81.84 7.50 40.69
N ARG A 422 81.74 7.04 39.43
CA ARG A 422 82.47 5.86 38.93
C ARG A 422 83.96 6.09 38.59
N VAL A 423 84.51 7.30 38.74
CA VAL A 423 85.88 7.61 38.24
C VAL A 423 86.97 7.55 39.33
N MET A 424 86.64 7.48 40.63
CA MET A 424 87.65 7.66 41.69
C MET A 424 88.00 6.42 42.56
N ASP A 425 87.38 5.25 42.37
CA ASP A 425 87.55 4.08 43.27
C ASP A 425 88.41 2.92 42.71
N VAL A 426 89.26 3.15 41.69
CA VAL A 426 90.09 2.09 41.06
C VAL A 426 91.57 2.13 41.47
N ARG A 427 92.00 3.04 42.35
CA ARG A 427 93.38 3.09 42.85
C ARG A 427 93.42 3.17 44.38
N ASP A 428 93.05 2.10 45.08
CA ASP A 428 93.94 1.60 46.13
C ASP A 428 93.55 0.20 46.64
N ARG A 429 94.59 -0.59 46.94
CA ARG A 429 94.62 -1.81 47.75
C ARG A 429 94.00 -3.10 47.18
N GLY A 430 94.86 -3.81 46.47
CA GLY A 430 94.87 -5.28 46.53
C GLY A 430 95.36 -5.77 47.90
N LEU A 431 94.65 -6.76 48.45
CA LEU A 431 95.15 -7.97 49.12
C LEU A 431 94.02 -8.59 49.98
N GLY A 432 93.69 -9.85 49.67
CA GLY A 432 93.22 -10.80 50.68
C GLY A 432 91.71 -11.05 50.80
N LEU A 433 91.33 -12.25 50.36
CA LEU A 433 90.41 -13.19 51.00
C LEU A 433 88.88 -13.13 50.74
N LYS A 434 88.41 -14.34 50.36
CA LYS A 434 87.13 -15.02 50.61
C LYS A 434 86.06 -14.94 49.52
N HIS A 435 85.95 -16.07 48.81
CA HIS A 435 84.74 -16.55 48.17
C HIS A 435 83.52 -16.45 49.10
N ARG A 436 82.57 -15.60 48.76
CA ARG A 436 81.14 -15.80 49.06
C ARG A 436 80.35 -15.50 47.79
N LYS A 437 79.52 -16.46 47.38
CA LYS A 437 78.76 -16.48 46.13
C LYS A 437 77.88 -15.23 45.95
N PRO A 438 77.61 -14.80 44.70
CA PRO A 438 76.89 -13.56 44.40
C PRO A 438 75.39 -13.74 44.64
N THR A 439 74.82 -12.85 45.46
CA THR A 439 73.36 -12.70 45.58
C THR A 439 72.88 -11.80 44.44
N VAL A 440 72.01 -12.35 43.61
CA VAL A 440 71.38 -11.71 42.45
C VAL A 440 70.57 -10.48 42.91
N HIS A 441 70.89 -9.31 42.36
CA HIS A 441 70.10 -8.09 42.56
C HIS A 441 68.74 -8.24 41.88
N HIS A 442 67.68 -8.37 42.67
CA HIS A 442 66.31 -8.24 42.20
C HIS A 442 66.01 -6.76 41.92
N GLN A 443 65.73 -6.44 40.66
CA GLN A 443 65.27 -5.13 40.22
C GLN A 443 63.84 -4.91 40.73
N GLY A 444 63.70 -4.09 41.77
CA GLY A 444 62.40 -3.57 42.22
C GLY A 444 62.18 -2.17 41.66
N THR A 445 61.11 -1.99 40.90
CA THR A 445 60.47 -0.70 40.58
C THR A 445 59.96 -0.03 41.87
N CYS A 446 60.26 1.25 42.08
CA CYS A 446 59.55 2.09 43.06
C CYS A 446 58.38 2.80 42.37
N VAL A 447 57.26 2.88 43.10
CA VAL A 447 56.10 3.77 42.85
C VAL A 447 56.30 5.03 43.65
#